data_AF-A0A2A4TCS3-F1
#
_entry.id   AF-A0A2A4TCS3-F1
#
_cell.length_a   1.000
_cell.length_b   1.000
_cell.length_c   1.000
_cell.angle_alpha   90.00
_cell.angle_beta   90.00
_cell.angle_gamma   90.00
#
_symmetry.space_group_name_H-M   'P 1'
#
loop_
_entity.id
_entity.type
_entity.pdbx_description
1 polymer ?
#
loop_
_entity_poly.entity_id
_entity_poly.type
_entity_poly.pdbx_seq_one_letter_code
_entity_poly.pdbx_strand_id
1 'polypeptide(L)'
;MEKLTPSDRDKYIKKFKDLPPDHAYDAFKNGYYYEATGVLHGFMEMQLRHILLAFSTLNLQNDSKDIWDTNEKLNYSNLNNVLYILQLITKDQFVILTSLNSLRNDIIHKYFHDPYEKYYFGVSHKKFHSIFKSSYNLSYDFMSKIHGMYERYDNTL
;
A
#
# COMPACT_ATOMS: atom_id res chain seq x y z
N MET A 1 31.64 6.77 23.14
CA MET A 1 30.67 6.36 22.10
C MET A 1 31.31 5.23 21.32
N GLU A 2 30.94 3.98 21.64
CA GLU A 2 31.38 2.81 20.87
C GLU A 2 30.85 2.91 19.44
N LYS A 3 31.75 2.82 18.46
CA LYS A 3 31.39 2.72 17.06
C LYS A 3 30.90 1.29 16.81
N LEU A 4 29.60 1.13 16.59
CA LEU A 4 29.02 -0.14 16.13
C LEU A 4 29.78 -0.62 14.89
N THR A 5 30.26 -1.86 14.93
CA THR A 5 30.93 -2.48 13.78
C THR A 5 29.89 -2.87 12.72
N PRO A 6 30.27 -2.99 11.44
CA PRO A 6 29.34 -3.41 10.37
C PRO A 6 28.58 -4.71 10.71
N SER A 7 29.23 -5.62 11.44
CA SER A 7 28.69 -6.88 11.95
C SER A 7 27.46 -6.71 12.87
N ASP A 8 27.39 -5.61 13.64
CA ASP A 8 26.29 -5.37 14.57
C ASP A 8 25.08 -4.77 13.86
N ARG A 9 25.28 -4.00 12.78
CA ARG A 9 24.18 -3.51 11.92
C ARG A 9 23.44 -4.67 11.25
N ASP A 10 24.17 -5.66 10.76
CA ASP A 10 23.59 -6.81 10.06
C ASP A 10 22.83 -7.76 11.01
N LYS A 11 23.08 -7.68 12.32
CA LYS A 11 22.38 -8.47 13.35
C LYS A 11 20.96 -7.93 13.64
N TYR A 12 20.74 -6.63 13.44
CA TYR A 12 19.43 -5.98 13.59
C TYR A 12 18.67 -5.82 12.28
N ILE A 13 19.35 -5.94 11.14
CA ILE A 13 18.70 -6.12 9.84
C ILE A 13 18.27 -7.58 9.76
N LYS A 14 17.10 -7.90 10.33
CA LYS A 14 16.33 -9.04 9.85
C LYS A 14 16.17 -8.81 8.35
N LYS A 15 16.88 -9.58 7.51
CA LYS A 15 16.52 -9.71 6.10
C LYS A 15 15.03 -10.02 6.08
N PHE A 16 14.20 -9.05 5.66
CA PHE A 16 12.79 -9.28 5.41
C PHE A 16 12.75 -10.43 4.40
N LYS A 17 12.43 -11.64 4.87
CA LYS A 17 12.44 -12.83 4.01
C LYS A 17 11.32 -12.80 2.99
N ASP A 18 10.29 -12.00 3.26
CA ASP A 18 9.05 -11.91 2.49
C ASP A 18 8.66 -10.44 2.28
N LEU A 19 8.05 -10.10 1.13
CA LEU A 19 7.61 -8.74 0.83
C LEU A 19 6.44 -8.35 1.76
N PRO A 20 6.15 -7.05 1.97
CA PRO A 20 5.03 -6.64 2.83
C PRO A 20 3.67 -7.28 2.48
N PRO A 21 3.30 -7.47 1.20
CA PRO A 21 2.10 -8.24 0.84
C PRO A 21 2.11 -9.69 1.33
N ASP A 22 3.27 -10.36 1.29
CA ASP A 22 3.41 -11.75 1.76
C ASP A 22 3.22 -11.83 3.28
N HIS A 23 3.86 -10.92 4.03
CA HIS A 23 3.64 -10.80 5.47
C HIS A 23 2.17 -10.53 5.80
N ALA A 24 1.52 -9.64 5.05
CA ALA A 24 0.10 -9.38 5.20
C ALA A 24 -0.75 -10.64 4.95
N TYR A 25 -0.39 -11.44 3.94
CA TYR A 25 -1.10 -12.68 3.60
C TYR A 25 -0.92 -13.76 4.69
N ASP A 26 0.26 -13.87 5.28
CA ASP A 26 0.50 -14.77 6.41
C ASP A 26 -0.23 -14.31 7.67
N ALA A 27 -0.25 -13.01 7.96
CA ALA A 27 -1.07 -12.46 9.04
C ALA A 27 -2.56 -12.79 8.83
N PHE A 28 -3.05 -12.69 7.59
CA PHE A 28 -4.43 -13.06 7.24
C PHE A 28 -4.71 -14.55 7.50
N LYS A 29 -3.83 -15.45 7.07
CA LYS A 29 -3.96 -16.91 7.29
C LYS A 29 -4.02 -17.27 8.78
N ASN A 30 -3.28 -16.54 9.61
CA ASN A 30 -3.22 -16.78 11.05
C ASN A 30 -4.32 -16.03 11.84
N GLY A 31 -5.25 -15.36 11.17
CA GLY A 31 -6.37 -14.66 11.81
C GLY A 31 -6.02 -13.27 12.37
N TYR A 32 -4.82 -12.76 12.10
CA TYR A 32 -4.38 -11.41 12.49
C TYR A 32 -4.89 -10.35 11.49
N TYR A 33 -6.21 -10.18 11.40
CA TYR A 33 -6.87 -9.35 10.38
C TYR A 33 -6.50 -7.86 10.41
N TYR A 34 -6.22 -7.33 11.61
CA TYR A 34 -5.76 -5.95 11.78
C TYR A 34 -4.39 -5.75 11.14
N GLU A 35 -3.44 -6.61 11.48
CA GLU A 35 -2.08 -6.58 10.97
C GLU A 35 -2.06 -6.82 9.46
N ALA A 36 -2.79 -7.83 8.99
CA ALA A 36 -2.95 -8.11 7.57
C ALA A 36 -3.41 -6.87 6.79
N THR A 37 -4.47 -6.22 7.28
CA THR A 37 -5.03 -5.04 6.59
C THR A 37 -4.11 -3.83 6.69
N GLY A 38 -3.51 -3.58 7.86
CA GLY A 38 -2.62 -2.45 8.07
C GLY A 38 -1.36 -2.52 7.20
N VAL A 39 -0.73 -3.69 7.13
CA VAL A 39 0.47 -3.92 6.33
C VAL A 39 0.16 -3.81 4.84
N LEU A 40 -0.91 -4.46 4.36
CA LEU A 40 -1.29 -4.39 2.95
C LEU A 40 -1.69 -2.97 2.54
N HIS A 41 -2.49 -2.28 3.35
CA HIS A 41 -2.92 -0.90 3.08
C HIS A 41 -1.73 0.05 3.00
N GLY A 42 -0.80 0.00 3.97
CA GLY A 42 0.40 0.84 3.95
C GLY A 42 1.31 0.55 2.76
N PHE A 43 1.48 -0.72 2.39
CA PHE A 43 2.23 -1.08 1.20
C PHE A 43 1.58 -0.57 -0.09
N MET A 44 0.26 -0.73 -0.21
CA MET A 44 -0.48 -0.22 -1.37
C MET A 44 -0.35 1.31 -1.47
N GLU A 45 -0.44 2.04 -0.36
CA GLU A 45 -0.23 3.49 -0.33
C GLU A 45 1.13 3.87 -0.92
N MET A 46 2.19 3.18 -0.48
CA MET A 46 3.54 3.37 -1.01
C MET A 46 3.60 3.10 -2.52
N GLN A 47 2.95 2.04 -3.03
CA GLN A 47 2.91 1.77 -4.47
C GLN A 47 2.19 2.90 -5.24
N LEU A 48 1.08 3.42 -4.71
CA LEU A 48 0.38 4.55 -5.35
C LEU A 48 1.27 5.79 -5.43
N ARG A 49 2.01 6.10 -4.36
CA ARG A 49 3.01 7.19 -4.35
C ARG A 49 4.07 6.97 -5.40
N HIS A 50 4.62 5.76 -5.51
CA HIS A 50 5.66 5.44 -6.50
C HIS A 50 5.15 5.56 -7.93
N ILE A 51 3.93 5.11 -8.23
CA ILE A 51 3.32 5.28 -9.56
C ILE A 51 3.20 6.77 -9.90
N LEU A 52 2.70 7.58 -8.98
CA LEU A 52 2.52 9.02 -9.21
C LEU A 52 3.85 9.74 -9.37
N LEU A 53 4.85 9.39 -8.54
CA LEU A 53 6.19 9.94 -8.62
C LEU A 53 6.85 9.57 -9.94
N ALA A 54 6.84 8.30 -10.33
CA ALA A 54 7.37 7.83 -11.60
C ALA A 54 6.71 8.57 -12.77
N PHE A 55 5.38 8.63 -12.81
CA PHE A 55 4.69 9.38 -13.86
C PHE A 55 5.14 10.84 -13.91
N SER A 56 5.20 11.51 -12.76
CA SER A 56 5.54 12.93 -12.68
C SER A 56 6.97 13.20 -13.12
N THR A 57 7.94 12.41 -12.64
CA THR A 57 9.36 12.54 -13.02
C THR A 57 9.59 12.28 -14.50
N LEU A 58 8.82 11.37 -15.11
CA LEU A 58 8.97 10.99 -16.51
C LEU A 58 8.32 11.97 -17.49
N ASN A 59 7.29 12.70 -17.06
CA ASN A 59 6.43 13.47 -17.97
C ASN A 59 6.38 14.97 -17.67
N LEU A 60 6.85 15.43 -16.51
CA LEU A 60 6.74 16.83 -16.08
C LEU A 60 8.13 17.46 -15.93
N GLN A 61 8.25 18.74 -16.29
CA GLN A 61 9.50 19.51 -16.19
C GLN A 61 9.70 20.17 -14.81
N ASN A 62 8.98 19.73 -13.78
CA ASN A 62 9.07 20.31 -12.44
C ASN A 62 10.26 19.76 -11.66
N ASP A 63 10.70 20.48 -10.63
CA ASP A 63 11.73 19.99 -9.71
C ASP A 63 11.28 18.69 -9.03
N SER A 64 12.11 17.66 -9.18
CA SER A 64 11.94 16.35 -8.54
C SER A 64 11.70 16.43 -7.03
N LYS A 65 12.29 17.42 -6.34
CA LYS A 65 12.13 17.62 -4.91
C LYS A 65 10.72 18.08 -4.56
N ASP A 66 10.19 19.07 -5.28
CA ASP A 66 8.85 19.60 -5.04
C ASP A 66 7.76 18.56 -5.35
N ILE A 67 7.98 17.74 -6.38
CA ILE A 67 7.11 16.61 -6.69
C ILE A 67 7.10 15.60 -5.54
N TRP A 68 8.27 15.21 -5.02
CA TRP A 68 8.39 14.27 -3.92
C TRP A 68 7.68 14.81 -2.66
N ASP A 69 7.97 16.05 -2.26
CA ASP A 69 7.41 16.67 -1.05
C ASP A 69 5.88 16.80 -1.14
N THR A 70 5.35 17.07 -2.34
CA THR A 70 3.92 17.16 -2.57
C THR A 70 3.26 15.79 -2.57
N ASN A 71 3.89 14.79 -3.18
CA ASN A 71 3.40 13.42 -3.22
C ASN A 71 3.24 12.86 -1.80
N GLU A 72 4.22 13.03 -0.93
CA GLU A 72 4.19 12.55 0.46
C GLU A 72 3.01 13.11 1.29
N LYS A 73 2.54 14.32 0.97
CA LYS A 73 1.40 14.95 1.66
C LYS A 73 0.04 14.37 1.26
N LEU A 74 -0.05 13.68 0.12
CA LEU A 74 -1.30 13.06 -0.32
C LEU A 74 -1.62 11.85 0.56
N ASN A 75 -2.85 11.75 1.05
CA ASN A 75 -3.32 10.53 1.72
C ASN A 75 -3.75 9.47 0.69
N TYR A 76 -4.01 8.25 1.17
CA TYR A 76 -4.45 7.12 0.33
C TYR A 76 -5.62 7.47 -0.61
N SER A 77 -6.67 8.12 -0.11
CA SER A 77 -7.85 8.49 -0.91
C SER A 77 -7.49 9.49 -2.01
N ASN A 78 -6.66 10.49 -1.68
CA ASN A 78 -6.19 11.49 -2.63
C ASN A 78 -5.34 10.83 -3.72
N LEU A 79 -4.42 9.94 -3.35
CA LEU A 79 -3.59 9.18 -4.29
C LEU A 79 -4.46 8.36 -5.25
N ASN A 80 -5.42 7.60 -4.72
CA ASN A 80 -6.33 6.79 -5.53
C ASN A 80 -7.12 7.65 -6.54
N ASN A 81 -7.67 8.78 -6.08
CA ASN A 81 -8.42 9.70 -6.94
C ASN A 81 -7.55 10.32 -8.04
N VAL A 82 -6.36 10.81 -7.68
CA VAL A 82 -5.43 11.43 -8.63
C VAL A 82 -4.99 10.43 -9.69
N LEU A 83 -4.59 9.22 -9.29
CA LEU A 83 -4.17 8.18 -10.22
C LEU A 83 -5.29 7.77 -11.18
N TYR A 84 -6.54 7.74 -10.72
CA TYR A 84 -7.68 7.45 -11.59
C TYR A 84 -7.97 8.60 -12.56
N ILE A 85 -7.93 9.85 -12.11
CA ILE A 85 -8.09 11.05 -12.96
C ILE A 85 -7.01 11.09 -14.05
N LEU A 86 -5.77 10.78 -13.70
CA LEU A 86 -4.64 10.69 -14.62
C LEU A 86 -4.65 9.42 -15.48
N GLN A 87 -5.65 8.56 -15.33
CA GLN A 87 -5.79 7.28 -16.05
C GLN A 87 -4.60 6.33 -15.87
N LEU A 88 -3.88 6.46 -14.75
CA LEU A 88 -2.77 5.58 -14.38
C LEU A 88 -3.26 4.29 -13.73
N ILE A 89 -4.52 4.25 -13.29
CA ILE A 89 -5.20 3.03 -12.84
C ILE A 89 -6.55 2.89 -13.52
N THR A 90 -7.03 1.66 -13.67
CA THR A 90 -8.35 1.39 -14.24
C THR A 90 -9.46 1.62 -13.22
N LYS A 91 -10.71 1.64 -13.70
CA LYS A 91 -11.90 1.73 -12.83
C LYS A 91 -11.97 0.56 -11.83
N ASP A 92 -11.63 -0.66 -12.27
CA ASP A 92 -11.66 -1.83 -11.40
C ASP A 92 -10.60 -1.73 -10.29
N GLN A 93 -9.39 -1.28 -10.64
CA GLN A 93 -8.33 -1.01 -9.68
C GLN A 93 -8.73 0.07 -8.67
N PHE A 94 -9.35 1.16 -9.14
CA PHE A 94 -9.89 2.21 -8.29
C PHE A 94 -10.92 1.69 -7.27
N VAL A 95 -11.82 0.79 -7.70
CA VAL A 95 -12.83 0.16 -6.83
C VAL A 95 -12.18 -0.76 -5.79
N ILE A 96 -11.18 -1.56 -6.19
CA ILE A 96 -10.42 -2.42 -5.27
C ILE A 96 -9.74 -1.57 -4.20
N LEU A 97 -9.04 -0.50 -4.59
CA LEU A 97 -8.33 0.40 -3.69
C LEU A 97 -9.28 1.10 -2.72
N THR A 98 -10.43 1.58 -3.21
CA THR A 98 -11.48 2.18 -2.39
C THR A 98 -12.00 1.18 -1.37
N SER A 99 -12.24 -0.06 -1.80
CA SER A 99 -12.72 -1.14 -0.92
C SER A 99 -11.72 -1.50 0.17
N LEU A 100 -10.41 -1.51 -0.14
CA LEU A 100 -9.35 -1.72 0.84
C LEU A 100 -9.31 -0.60 1.89
N ASN A 101 -9.42 0.65 1.45
CA ASN A 101 -9.45 1.79 2.35
C ASN A 101 -10.67 1.76 3.28
N SER A 102 -11.85 1.43 2.74
CA SER A 102 -13.05 1.20 3.54
C SER A 102 -12.88 0.03 4.53
N LEU A 103 -12.27 -1.08 4.11
CA LEU A 103 -11.99 -2.22 4.99
C LEU A 103 -11.07 -1.83 6.16
N ARG A 104 -9.99 -1.09 5.88
CA ARG A 104 -9.05 -0.57 6.88
C ARG A 104 -9.77 0.31 7.90
N ASN A 105 -10.63 1.22 7.44
CA ASN A 105 -11.41 2.09 8.31
C ASN A 105 -12.43 1.29 9.13
N ASP A 106 -13.16 0.35 8.52
CA ASP A 106 -14.09 -0.53 9.22
C ASP A 106 -13.36 -1.24 10.37
N ILE A 107 -12.21 -1.86 10.10
CA ILE A 107 -11.45 -2.64 11.10
C ILE A 107 -10.90 -1.76 12.22
N ILE A 108 -10.39 -0.58 11.90
CA ILE A 108 -9.79 0.31 12.90
C ILE A 108 -10.87 0.95 13.77
N HIS A 109 -11.96 1.45 13.19
CA HIS A 109 -13.03 2.08 13.96
C HIS A 109 -13.82 1.09 14.80
N LYS A 110 -13.98 -0.16 14.35
CA LYS A 110 -14.66 -1.22 15.13
C LYS A 110 -13.88 -1.67 16.37
N TYR A 111 -12.59 -1.34 16.48
CA TYR A 111 -11.80 -1.60 17.69
C TYR A 111 -12.05 -0.56 18.80
N PHE A 112 -12.52 0.65 18.43
CA PHE A 112 -12.79 1.75 19.36
C PHE A 112 -14.27 1.87 19.77
N HIS A 113 -15.15 1.04 19.21
CA HIS A 113 -16.49 0.87 19.77
C HIS A 113 -16.39 0.01 21.03
N ASP A 114 -16.28 0.68 22.17
CA ASP A 114 -16.69 0.12 23.47
C ASP A 114 -18.06 -0.55 23.26
N PRO A 115 -18.27 -1.83 23.63
CA PRO A 115 -19.48 -2.57 23.29
C PRO A 115 -20.69 -1.96 23.98
N TYR A 116 -21.31 -0.96 23.34
CA TYR A 116 -22.67 -0.57 23.64
C TYR A 116 -23.55 -1.75 23.20
N GLU A 117 -24.20 -2.39 24.18
CA GLU A 117 -25.20 -3.45 23.97
C GLU A 117 -24.71 -4.82 23.43
N LYS A 118 -23.48 -5.27 23.73
CA LYS A 118 -23.03 -6.67 23.44
C LYS A 118 -23.06 -7.11 21.96
N TYR A 119 -23.23 -6.21 20.99
CA TYR A 119 -23.19 -6.53 19.57
C TYR A 119 -21.81 -6.26 18.97
N TYR A 120 -21.11 -7.33 18.54
CA TYR A 120 -19.91 -7.20 17.73
C TYR A 120 -20.32 -6.87 16.27
N PHE A 121 -20.35 -5.59 15.91
CA PHE A 121 -20.52 -5.17 14.52
C PHE A 121 -19.24 -5.42 13.71
N GLY A 122 -18.83 -6.68 13.52
CA GLY A 122 -17.62 -7.05 12.76
C GLY A 122 -17.74 -6.87 11.24
N VAL A 123 -16.64 -7.03 10.50
CA VAL A 123 -16.66 -7.26 9.05
C VAL A 123 -16.82 -8.77 8.83
N SER A 124 -17.73 -9.21 7.95
CA SER A 124 -17.88 -10.64 7.68
C SER A 124 -16.59 -11.20 7.03
N HIS A 125 -16.20 -12.42 7.42
CA HIS A 125 -15.00 -13.06 6.87
C HIS A 125 -15.03 -13.15 5.33
N LYS A 126 -16.21 -13.41 4.74
CA LYS A 126 -16.42 -13.41 3.29
C LYS A 126 -16.10 -12.05 2.66
N LYS A 127 -16.62 -10.95 3.24
CA LYS A 127 -16.34 -9.58 2.77
C LYS A 127 -14.85 -9.27 2.90
N PHE A 128 -14.25 -9.55 4.06
CA PHE A 128 -12.82 -9.37 4.29
C PHE A 128 -11.99 -10.10 3.23
N HIS A 129 -12.18 -11.41 3.07
CA HIS A 129 -11.42 -12.25 2.14
C HIS A 129 -11.50 -11.72 0.71
N SER A 130 -12.71 -11.35 0.25
CA SER A 130 -12.90 -10.85 -1.12
C SER A 130 -12.12 -9.56 -1.41
N ILE A 131 -12.09 -8.64 -0.45
CA ILE A 131 -11.37 -7.36 -0.58
C ILE A 131 -9.86 -7.59 -0.44
N PHE A 132 -9.47 -8.34 0.58
CA PHE A 132 -8.07 -8.60 0.90
C PHE A 132 -7.36 -9.33 -0.26
N LYS A 133 -7.94 -10.41 -0.77
CA LYS A 133 -7.35 -11.19 -1.87
C LYS A 133 -7.18 -10.37 -3.14
N SER A 134 -8.20 -9.60 -3.51
CA SER A 134 -8.14 -8.72 -4.69
C SER A 134 -7.05 -7.66 -4.54
N SER A 135 -6.93 -7.08 -3.34
CA SER A 135 -5.91 -6.07 -3.03
C SER A 135 -4.50 -6.65 -2.99
N TYR A 136 -4.34 -7.86 -2.44
CA TYR A 136 -3.07 -8.59 -2.42
C TYR A 136 -2.58 -8.85 -3.85
N ASN A 137 -3.43 -9.37 -4.72
CA ASN A 137 -3.08 -9.60 -6.13
C ASN A 137 -2.68 -8.28 -6.83
N LEU A 138 -3.48 -7.23 -6.64
CA LEU A 138 -3.21 -5.92 -7.22
C LEU A 138 -1.85 -5.33 -6.78
N SER A 139 -1.37 -5.67 -5.58
CA SER A 139 -0.08 -5.19 -5.09
C SER A 139 1.09 -5.65 -5.98
N TYR A 140 1.06 -6.88 -6.48
CA TYR A 140 2.08 -7.38 -7.42
C TYR A 140 1.94 -6.73 -8.79
N ASP A 141 0.72 -6.54 -9.28
CA ASP A 141 0.47 -5.86 -10.55
C ASP A 141 1.07 -4.44 -10.53
N PHE A 142 0.98 -3.73 -9.41
CA PHE A 142 1.57 -2.40 -9.25
C PHE A 142 3.08 -2.43 -9.18
N MET A 143 3.68 -3.40 -8.48
CA MET A 143 5.14 -3.59 -8.50
C MET A 143 5.65 -3.78 -9.94
N SER A 144 5.01 -4.66 -10.72
CA SER A 144 5.35 -4.88 -12.12
C SER A 144 5.13 -3.64 -12.98
N LYS A 145 4.05 -2.89 -12.75
CA LYS A 145 3.75 -1.65 -13.47
C LYS A 145 4.83 -0.59 -13.27
N ILE A 146 5.25 -0.36 -12.02
CA ILE A 146 6.28 0.64 -11.68
C ILE A 146 7.60 0.26 -12.35
N HIS A 147 8.01 -1.01 -12.27
CA HIS A 147 9.21 -1.49 -12.93
C HIS A 147 9.18 -1.21 -14.44
N GLY A 148 8.08 -1.56 -15.12
CA GLY A 148 7.91 -1.30 -16.54
C GLY A 148 7.78 0.20 -16.92
N MET A 149 7.52 1.10 -15.97
CA MET A 149 7.58 2.55 -16.23
C MET A 149 9.04 3.02 -16.35
N TYR A 150 9.91 2.57 -15.45
CA TYR A 150 11.33 2.92 -15.48
C TYR A 150 12.07 2.28 -16.65
N GLU A 151 11.82 1.00 -16.96
CA GLU A 151 12.47 0.34 -18.11
C GLU A 151 12.16 1.03 -19.44
N ARG A 152 10.93 1.53 -19.64
CA ARG A 152 10.58 2.24 -20.87
C ARG A 152 11.31 3.57 -21.00
N TYR A 153 11.57 4.25 -19.90
CA TYR A 153 12.29 5.51 -19.91
C TYR A 153 13.75 5.34 -20.31
N ASP A 154 14.43 4.34 -19.74
CA ASP A 154 15.84 4.06 -20.05
C ASP A 154 16.06 3.68 -21.52
N ASN A 155 15.03 3.13 -22.19
CA ASN A 155 15.07 2.79 -23.62
C ASN A 155 14.69 3.96 -24.55
N THR A 156 14.27 5.11 -24.02
CA THR A 156 13.90 6.31 -24.79
C THR A 156 14.95 7.43 -24.73
N LEU A 157 16.02 7.24 -23.95
CA LEU A 157 17.22 8.09 -23.89
C LEU A 157 18.31 7.56 -24.83
#